data_AF-A0A0C9SWH1-F1
#
_entry.id   AF-A0A0C9SWH1-F1
#
_cell.length_a   1.000
_cell.length_b   1.000
_cell.length_c   1.000
_cell.angle_alpha   90.00
_cell.angle_beta   90.00
_cell.angle_gamma   90.00
#
_symmetry.space_group_name_H-M   'P 1'
#
loop_
_entity.id
_entity.type
_entity.pdbx_description
1 polymer ?
#
loop_
_entity_poly.entity_id
_entity_poly.type
_entity_poly.pdbx_seq_one_letter_code
_entity_poly.pdbx_strand_id
1 'polypeptide(L)'
;MQASQLPLLEHFADFRPHLFHKKLHVDPQVFDCILGQISNHPIFLSHGNRPQLPVAIQLAIFLNRAGHYGNAISPEDVAQWAGVSVGSVINCTHRIMIAVLDQHNQFLGVPVVDSEEAEAARQWVEEGSCPGWRNSIFVTDGSAINLFAKPGVYGETFYDRKSRYSLNC
;
A
#
# COMPACT_ATOMS: atom_id res chain seq x y z
N MET A 1 14.12 19.39 23.48
CA MET A 1 13.53 19.94 22.23
C MET A 1 13.65 18.85 21.18
N GLN A 2 12.58 18.10 20.89
CA GLN A 2 12.57 17.16 19.77
C GLN A 2 12.13 17.96 18.54
N ALA A 3 13.02 18.17 17.58
CA ALA A 3 12.68 18.83 16.33
C ALA A 3 11.98 17.80 15.43
N SER A 4 10.68 17.96 15.24
CA SER A 4 9.92 17.15 14.27
C SER A 4 10.40 17.44 12.85
N GLN A 5 10.55 16.40 12.04
CA GLN A 5 10.87 16.53 10.62
C GLN A 5 9.61 16.61 9.74
N LEU A 6 8.41 16.52 10.31
CA LEU A 6 7.13 16.61 9.56
C LEU A 6 7.00 17.88 8.71
N PRO A 7 7.42 19.08 9.17
CA PRO A 7 7.33 20.29 8.34
C PRO A 7 8.17 20.22 7.05
N LEU A 8 9.17 19.34 6.99
CA LEU A 8 9.96 19.13 5.77
C LEU A 8 9.15 18.47 4.66
N LEU A 9 8.04 17.78 4.97
CA LEU A 9 7.22 17.10 3.98
C LEU A 9 6.53 18.08 3.03
N GLU A 10 6.09 19.25 3.52
CA GLU A 10 5.52 20.31 2.68
C GLU A 10 6.57 20.80 1.68
N HIS A 11 7.78 21.10 2.17
CA HIS A 11 8.90 21.49 1.30
C HIS A 11 9.28 20.38 0.32
N PHE A 12 9.20 19.11 0.72
CA PHE A 12 9.49 17.99 -0.19
C PHE A 12 8.41 17.82 -1.24
N ALA A 13 7.13 18.00 -0.91
CA ALA A 13 6.05 17.93 -1.87
C ALA A 13 6.24 18.97 -3.00
N ASP A 14 6.59 20.20 -2.64
CA ASP A 14 6.71 21.31 -3.60
C ASP A 14 8.02 21.29 -4.40
N PHE A 15 9.15 20.99 -3.74
CA PHE A 15 10.48 21.23 -4.31
C PHE A 15 11.33 19.97 -4.48
N ARG A 16 11.02 18.88 -3.78
CA ARG A 16 11.82 17.64 -3.76
C ARG A 16 10.94 16.38 -3.73
N PRO A 17 10.05 16.14 -4.72
CA PRO A 17 9.05 15.07 -4.66
C PRO A 17 9.68 13.68 -4.52
N HIS A 18 10.89 13.47 -5.05
CA HIS A 18 11.64 12.22 -4.85
C HIS A 18 11.97 11.93 -3.37
N LEU A 19 12.19 12.95 -2.53
CA LEU A 19 12.40 12.76 -1.08
C LEU A 19 11.08 12.48 -0.37
N PHE A 20 9.99 13.10 -0.81
CA PHE A 20 8.65 12.80 -0.33
C PHE A 20 8.30 11.34 -0.61
N HIS A 21 8.44 10.90 -1.86
CA HIS A 21 8.23 9.51 -2.26
C HIS A 21 9.17 8.54 -1.54
N LYS A 22 10.46 8.89 -1.39
CA LYS A 22 11.40 8.04 -0.62
C LYS A 22 10.95 7.87 0.84
N LYS A 23 10.29 8.87 1.42
CA LYS A 23 9.91 8.87 2.83
C LYS A 23 8.54 8.25 3.09
N LEU A 24 7.56 8.50 2.22
CA LEU A 24 6.18 8.05 2.39
C LEU A 24 5.76 6.94 1.42
N HIS A 25 6.63 6.58 0.47
CA HIS A 25 6.39 5.57 -0.57
C HIS A 25 5.16 5.86 -1.46
N VAL A 26 4.75 7.12 -1.53
CA VAL A 26 3.69 7.63 -2.40
C VAL A 26 4.08 8.99 -2.94
N ASP A 27 3.58 9.35 -4.12
CA ASP A 27 3.72 10.69 -4.66
C ASP A 27 2.81 11.69 -3.90
N PRO A 28 3.16 12.99 -3.87
CA PRO A 28 2.35 14.01 -3.19
C PRO A 28 0.88 14.03 -3.63
N GLN A 29 0.62 13.89 -4.94
CA GLN A 29 -0.75 13.87 -5.46
C GLN A 29 -1.55 12.67 -4.95
N VAL A 30 -0.91 11.49 -4.87
CA VAL A 30 -1.54 10.28 -4.32
C VAL A 30 -1.80 10.44 -2.83
N PHE A 31 -0.88 11.07 -2.10
CA PHE A 31 -1.07 11.40 -0.69
C PHE A 31 -2.31 12.28 -0.48
N ASP A 32 -2.47 13.34 -1.27
CA ASP A 32 -3.63 14.24 -1.19
C ASP A 32 -4.94 13.55 -1.57
N CYS A 33 -4.91 12.65 -2.57
CA CYS A 33 -6.06 11.82 -2.92
C CYS A 33 -6.50 10.92 -1.75
N ILE A 34 -5.57 10.20 -1.12
CA ILE A 34 -5.86 9.35 0.05
C ILE A 34 -6.39 10.21 1.20
N LEU A 35 -5.73 11.33 1.47
CA LEU A 35 -6.13 12.26 2.52
C LEU A 35 -7.56 12.76 2.30
N GLY A 36 -7.91 13.16 1.08
CA GLY A 36 -9.25 13.61 0.73
C GLY A 36 -10.33 12.54 0.96
N GLN A 37 -10.01 11.27 0.70
CA GLN A 37 -10.94 10.15 0.91
C GLN A 37 -11.20 9.85 2.39
N ILE A 38 -10.16 9.92 3.24
CA ILE A 38 -10.28 9.52 4.65
C ILE A 38 -10.58 10.67 5.60
N SER A 39 -10.40 11.94 5.20
CA SER A 39 -10.46 13.10 6.12
C SER A 39 -11.78 13.25 6.87
N ASN A 40 -12.89 12.84 6.26
CA ASN A 40 -14.23 12.94 6.86
C ASN A 40 -14.61 11.72 7.72
N HIS A 41 -13.70 10.76 7.90
CA HIS A 41 -13.99 9.54 8.63
C HIS A 41 -14.25 9.83 10.13
N PRO A 42 -15.32 9.29 10.74
CA PRO A 42 -15.68 9.57 12.14
C PRO A 42 -14.58 9.28 13.16
N ILE A 43 -13.67 8.35 12.85
CA ILE A 43 -12.55 7.99 13.72
C ILE A 43 -11.61 9.17 14.05
N PHE A 44 -11.56 10.19 13.18
CA PHE A 44 -10.73 11.37 13.37
C PHE A 44 -11.40 12.46 14.21
N LEU A 45 -12.67 12.28 14.59
CA LEU A 45 -13.35 13.19 15.50
C LEU A 45 -12.79 13.03 16.92
N SER A 46 -12.37 14.14 17.53
CA SER A 46 -11.88 14.12 18.91
C SER A 46 -13.06 14.13 19.89
N HIS A 47 -13.28 13.02 20.59
CA HIS A 47 -14.33 12.92 21.62
C HIS A 47 -13.87 13.34 23.03
N GLY A 48 -12.58 13.65 23.21
CA GLY A 48 -12.00 14.02 24.51
C GLY A 48 -11.39 15.42 24.53
N ASN A 49 -10.94 15.83 25.71
CA ASN A 49 -10.35 17.16 25.96
C ASN A 49 -8.99 17.40 25.28
N ARG A 50 -8.38 16.36 24.71
CA ARG A 50 -7.11 16.47 23.98
C ARG A 50 -7.39 16.32 22.49
N PRO A 51 -7.10 17.34 21.66
CA PRO A 51 -7.31 17.24 20.24
C PRO A 51 -6.45 16.13 19.64
N GLN A 52 -7.02 15.40 18.66
CA GLN A 52 -6.24 14.48 17.85
C GLN A 52 -5.24 15.25 16.97
N LEU A 53 -4.18 14.57 16.52
CA LEU A 53 -3.32 15.12 15.47
C LEU A 53 -4.12 15.30 14.16
N PRO A 54 -3.79 16.30 13.34
CA PRO A 54 -4.35 16.44 11.99
C PRO A 54 -4.26 15.15 11.18
N VAL A 55 -5.29 14.84 10.39
CA VAL A 55 -5.38 13.59 9.61
C VAL A 55 -4.16 13.42 8.70
N ALA A 56 -3.70 14.51 8.06
CA ALA A 56 -2.49 14.50 7.22
C ALA A 56 -1.25 14.02 7.99
N ILE A 57 -1.08 14.45 9.25
CA ILE A 57 0.04 14.01 10.09
C ILE A 57 -0.12 12.52 10.45
N GLN A 58 -1.33 12.09 10.81
CA GLN A 58 -1.59 10.67 11.12
C GLN A 58 -1.31 9.78 9.91
N LEU A 59 -1.69 10.23 8.70
CA LEU A 59 -1.44 9.54 7.44
C LEU A 59 0.06 9.47 7.12
N ALA A 60 0.79 10.58 7.25
CA ALA A 60 2.24 10.60 7.03
C ALA A 60 3.00 9.66 7.99
N ILE A 61 2.59 9.62 9.26
CA ILE A 61 3.14 8.68 10.26
C ILE A 61 2.87 7.23 9.84
N PHE A 62 1.63 6.93 9.43
CA PHE A 62 1.27 5.59 8.97
C PHE A 62 2.07 5.17 7.73
N LEU A 63 2.14 6.02 6.70
CA LEU A 63 2.82 5.72 5.44
C LEU A 63 4.34 5.55 5.62
N ASN A 64 4.99 6.42 6.40
CA ASN A 64 6.40 6.24 6.76
C ASN A 64 6.62 4.92 7.51
N ARG A 65 5.73 4.55 8.43
CA ARG A 65 5.82 3.26 9.14
C ARG A 65 5.60 2.06 8.20
N ALA A 66 4.62 2.13 7.30
CA ALA A 66 4.22 1.02 6.43
C ALA A 66 5.18 0.81 5.24
N GLY A 67 5.77 1.89 4.72
CA GLY A 67 6.64 1.84 3.54
C GLY A 67 8.01 1.21 3.78
N HIS A 68 8.43 1.12 5.05
CA HIS A 68 9.72 0.54 5.42
C HIS A 68 9.55 -0.91 5.92
N TYR A 69 9.96 -1.87 5.09
CA TYR A 69 9.85 -3.32 5.37
C TYR A 69 10.93 -3.83 6.33
N GLY A 70 10.57 -4.77 7.21
CA GLY A 70 11.50 -5.48 8.11
C GLY A 70 11.78 -4.78 9.44
N ASN A 71 12.83 -5.20 10.15
CA ASN A 71 13.27 -4.64 11.44
C ASN A 71 13.81 -3.19 11.35
N ALA A 72 13.74 -2.56 10.18
CA ALA A 72 14.39 -1.28 9.88
C ALA A 72 13.63 -0.05 10.40
N ILE A 73 12.37 -0.20 10.82
CA ILE A 73 11.61 0.91 11.40
C ILE A 73 10.86 0.47 12.66
N SER A 74 11.41 0.84 13.82
CA SER A 74 10.70 0.68 15.08
C SER A 74 9.67 1.80 15.26
N PRO A 75 8.57 1.59 16.02
CA PRO A 75 7.68 2.66 16.43
C PRO A 75 8.42 3.83 17.11
N GLU A 76 9.53 3.55 17.79
CA GLU A 76 10.44 4.51 18.41
C GLU A 76 11.12 5.41 17.36
N ASP A 77 11.60 4.85 16.26
CA ASP A 77 12.23 5.64 15.17
C ASP A 77 11.22 6.59 14.51
N VAL A 78 10.00 6.09 14.25
CA VAL A 78 8.91 6.92 13.69
C VAL A 78 8.54 8.02 14.68
N ALA A 79 8.46 7.70 15.97
CA ALA A 79 8.14 8.64 17.03
C ALA A 79 9.20 9.76 17.12
N GLN A 80 10.49 9.41 17.04
CA GLN A 80 11.59 10.37 17.01
C GLN A 80 11.54 11.26 15.77
N TRP A 81 11.28 10.69 14.59
CA TRP A 81 11.16 11.44 13.34
C TRP A 81 9.97 12.42 13.36
N ALA A 82 8.81 11.95 13.82
CA ALA A 82 7.59 12.76 13.87
C ALA A 82 7.54 13.72 15.05
N GLY A 83 8.39 13.53 16.08
CA GLY A 83 8.38 14.32 17.31
C GLY A 83 7.14 14.05 18.18
N VAL A 84 6.71 12.79 18.25
CA VAL A 84 5.52 12.34 19.01
C VAL A 84 5.87 11.17 19.93
N SER A 85 4.95 10.77 20.79
CA SER A 85 5.13 9.54 21.60
C SER A 85 4.95 8.27 20.76
N VAL A 86 5.57 7.16 21.17
CA VAL A 86 5.34 5.84 20.54
C VAL A 86 3.86 5.45 20.55
N GLY A 87 3.16 5.72 21.66
CA GLY A 87 1.71 5.51 21.74
C GLY A 87 0.93 6.33 20.70
N SER A 88 1.40 7.54 20.38
CA SER A 88 0.81 8.35 19.30
C SER A 88 1.01 7.69 17.93
N VAL A 89 2.20 7.14 17.64
CA VAL A 89 2.46 6.42 16.38
C VAL A 89 1.52 5.23 16.22
N ILE A 90 1.35 4.43 17.28
CA ILE A 90 0.46 3.27 17.29
C ILE A 90 -0.99 3.72 17.05
N ASN A 91 -1.45 4.73 17.78
CA ASN A 91 -2.81 5.25 17.62
C ASN A 91 -3.06 5.82 16.21
N CYS A 92 -2.12 6.57 15.64
CA CYS A 92 -2.22 7.05 14.26
C CYS A 92 -2.35 5.88 13.28
N THR A 93 -1.52 4.84 13.46
CA THR A 93 -1.57 3.64 12.62
C THR A 93 -2.94 2.97 12.68
N HIS A 94 -3.48 2.74 13.88
CA HIS A 94 -4.79 2.10 14.03
C HIS A 94 -5.91 2.92 13.39
N ARG A 95 -5.92 4.24 13.58
CA ARG A 95 -6.98 5.10 13.01
C ARG A 95 -6.93 5.14 11.49
N ILE A 96 -5.73 5.25 10.90
CA ILE A 96 -5.57 5.19 9.44
C ILE A 96 -5.99 3.83 8.90
N MET A 97 -5.56 2.73 9.55
CA MET A 97 -5.99 1.38 9.15
C MET A 97 -7.50 1.21 9.18
N ILE A 98 -8.18 1.67 10.24
CA ILE A 98 -9.66 1.63 10.31
C ILE A 98 -10.28 2.42 9.15
N ALA A 99 -9.85 3.66 8.94
CA ALA A 99 -10.42 4.50 7.88
C ALA A 99 -10.17 3.94 6.47
N VAL A 100 -9.01 3.33 6.22
CA VAL A 100 -8.68 2.69 4.94
C VAL A 100 -9.48 1.39 4.76
N LEU A 101 -9.59 0.56 5.80
CA LEU A 101 -10.35 -0.70 5.73
C LEU A 101 -11.86 -0.46 5.55
N ASP A 102 -12.40 0.63 6.08
CA ASP A 102 -13.81 0.99 5.85
C ASP A 102 -14.08 1.37 4.38
N GLN A 103 -13.04 1.70 3.60
CA GLN A 103 -13.14 1.90 2.15
C GLN A 103 -12.96 0.60 1.35
N HIS A 104 -12.75 -0.55 2.01
CA HIS A 104 -12.43 -1.83 1.37
C HIS A 104 -13.38 -2.14 0.20
N ASN A 105 -14.70 -2.10 0.42
CA ASN A 105 -15.66 -2.52 -0.62
C ASN A 105 -15.74 -1.55 -1.81
N GLN A 106 -15.21 -0.34 -1.68
CA GLN A 106 -15.16 0.64 -2.77
C GLN A 106 -13.97 0.37 -3.71
N PHE A 107 -12.83 -0.09 -3.17
CA PHE A 107 -11.59 -0.23 -3.94
C PHE A 107 -11.15 -1.68 -4.14
N LEU A 108 -11.60 -2.59 -3.28
CA LEU A 108 -11.31 -4.02 -3.32
C LEU A 108 -12.58 -4.77 -3.69
N GLY A 109 -12.70 -5.07 -4.97
CA GLY A 109 -13.79 -5.85 -5.53
C GLY A 109 -13.30 -6.65 -6.73
N VAL A 110 -13.94 -7.80 -6.95
CA VAL A 110 -13.83 -8.52 -8.21
C VAL A 110 -14.69 -7.74 -9.22
N PRO A 111 -14.12 -7.20 -10.31
CA PRO A 111 -14.94 -6.52 -11.31
C PRO A 111 -16.01 -7.47 -11.82
N VAL A 112 -17.24 -6.97 -11.95
CA VAL A 112 -18.35 -7.75 -12.50
C VAL A 112 -17.95 -8.21 -13.90
N VAL A 113 -18.24 -9.46 -14.24
CA VAL A 113 -17.76 -10.11 -15.47
C VAL A 113 -18.01 -9.26 -16.72
N ASP A 114 -19.12 -8.54 -16.78
CA ASP A 114 -19.52 -7.71 -17.93
C ASP A 114 -19.29 -6.20 -17.72
N SER A 115 -18.49 -5.80 -16.73
CA SER A 115 -18.17 -4.39 -16.52
C SER A 115 -17.14 -3.87 -17.54
N GLU A 116 -17.15 -2.57 -17.79
CA GLU A 116 -16.12 -1.91 -18.60
C GLU A 116 -14.71 -2.12 -18.02
N GLU A 117 -14.58 -2.16 -16.69
CA GLU A 117 -13.31 -2.44 -16.02
C GLU A 117 -12.83 -3.88 -16.28
N ALA A 118 -13.73 -4.87 -16.30
CA ALA A 118 -13.37 -6.24 -16.64
C ALA A 118 -12.90 -6.33 -18.10
N GLU A 119 -13.60 -5.69 -19.03
CA GLU A 119 -13.19 -5.65 -20.45
C GLU A 119 -11.86 -4.92 -20.66
N ALA A 120 -11.64 -3.80 -19.97
CA ALA A 120 -10.36 -3.09 -20.00
C ALA A 120 -9.22 -3.97 -19.47
N ALA A 121 -9.44 -4.69 -18.36
CA ALA A 121 -8.48 -5.65 -17.83
C ALA A 121 -8.21 -6.81 -18.81
N ARG A 122 -9.26 -7.36 -19.45
CA ARG A 122 -9.14 -8.41 -20.47
C ARG A 122 -8.30 -7.97 -21.67
N GLN A 123 -8.57 -6.76 -22.17
CA GLN A 123 -7.82 -6.15 -23.27
C GLN A 123 -6.35 -5.97 -22.88
N TRP A 124 -6.08 -5.42 -21.70
CA TRP A 124 -4.71 -5.25 -21.21
C TRP A 124 -3.95 -6.59 -21.10
N VAL A 125 -4.60 -7.65 -20.60
CA VAL A 125 -3.98 -8.98 -20.53
C VAL A 125 -3.70 -9.51 -21.94
N GLU A 126 -4.64 -9.40 -22.87
CA GLU A 126 -4.45 -9.86 -24.25
C GLU A 126 -3.33 -9.12 -24.97
N GLU A 127 -3.25 -7.79 -24.81
CA GLU A 127 -2.19 -6.95 -25.37
C GLU A 127 -0.82 -7.25 -24.77
N GLY A 128 -0.76 -7.49 -23.45
CA GLY A 128 0.47 -7.78 -22.72
C GLY A 128 0.91 -9.25 -22.80
N SER A 129 0.05 -10.16 -23.27
CA SER A 129 0.33 -11.60 -23.33
C SER A 129 -0.12 -12.23 -24.65
N CYS A 130 -1.26 -12.91 -24.70
CA CYS A 130 -1.88 -13.43 -25.92
C CYS A 130 -3.40 -13.64 -25.78
N PRO A 131 -4.13 -13.82 -26.90
CA PRO A 131 -5.60 -13.94 -26.89
C PRO A 131 -6.15 -15.07 -26.00
N GLY A 132 -5.40 -16.16 -25.86
CA GLY A 132 -5.81 -17.28 -25.00
C GLY A 132 -5.87 -16.93 -23.51
N TRP A 133 -5.19 -15.88 -23.09
CA TRP A 133 -5.12 -15.40 -21.71
C TRP A 133 -6.08 -14.24 -21.44
N ARG A 134 -6.89 -13.82 -22.41
CA ARG A 134 -7.85 -12.73 -22.25
C ARG A 134 -8.69 -12.84 -20.98
N ASN A 135 -9.15 -14.04 -20.63
CA ASN A 135 -9.99 -14.29 -19.45
C ASN A 135 -9.20 -14.53 -18.15
N SER A 136 -7.87 -14.42 -18.17
CA SER A 136 -6.97 -14.63 -17.03
C SER A 136 -6.78 -13.37 -16.17
N ILE A 137 -7.81 -12.52 -16.07
CA ILE A 137 -7.78 -11.23 -15.35
C ILE A 137 -7.53 -11.34 -13.84
N PHE A 138 -7.47 -12.55 -13.28
CA PHE A 138 -7.20 -12.84 -11.86
C PHE A 138 -5.87 -13.55 -11.61
N VAL A 139 -5.04 -13.77 -12.63
CA VAL A 139 -3.80 -14.58 -12.55
C VAL A 139 -2.59 -13.71 -12.18
N THR A 140 -2.80 -12.64 -11.42
CA THR A 140 -1.75 -11.69 -10.98
C THR A 140 -1.58 -11.65 -9.47
N ASP A 141 -2.11 -12.63 -8.73
CA ASP A 141 -1.49 -12.94 -7.45
C ASP A 141 -0.22 -13.77 -7.74
N GLY A 142 0.85 -13.60 -6.96
CA GLY A 142 2.10 -14.34 -7.15
C GLY A 142 1.98 -15.85 -6.89
N SER A 143 0.79 -16.44 -7.04
CA SER A 143 0.58 -17.88 -6.98
C SER A 143 1.14 -18.53 -8.23
N ALA A 144 2.17 -19.34 -8.01
CA ALA A 144 2.76 -20.12 -9.06
C ALA A 144 1.80 -21.24 -9.52
N ILE A 145 1.71 -21.47 -10.83
CA ILE A 145 0.93 -22.56 -11.43
C ILE A 145 1.70 -23.86 -11.19
N ASN A 146 1.13 -24.79 -10.41
CA ASN A 146 1.78 -26.07 -10.13
C ASN A 146 1.91 -26.91 -11.40
N LEU A 147 3.10 -27.42 -11.65
CA LEU A 147 3.39 -28.38 -12.70
C LEU A 147 3.23 -29.80 -12.15
N PHE A 148 2.60 -30.67 -12.95
CA PHE A 148 2.41 -32.08 -12.60
C PHE A 148 3.74 -32.84 -12.46
N ALA A 149 4.74 -32.46 -13.26
CA ALA A 149 6.07 -33.09 -13.26
C ALA A 149 7.17 -32.07 -13.52
N LYS A 150 8.40 -32.47 -13.19
CA LYS A 150 9.61 -31.70 -13.48
C LYS A 150 9.75 -31.45 -14.99
N PRO A 151 9.90 -30.19 -15.45
CA PRO A 151 10.20 -29.90 -16.85
C PRO A 151 11.50 -30.57 -17.32
N GLY A 152 11.49 -31.09 -18.55
CA GLY A 152 12.67 -31.73 -19.14
C GLY A 152 13.82 -30.77 -19.43
N VAL A 153 13.51 -29.47 -19.61
CA VAL A 153 14.49 -28.41 -19.84
C VAL A 153 14.42 -27.44 -18.65
N TYR A 154 15.59 -27.13 -18.06
CA TYR A 154 15.71 -26.26 -16.88
C TYR A 154 14.84 -26.67 -15.67
N GLY A 155 14.57 -27.98 -15.49
CA GLY A 155 13.63 -28.46 -14.48
C GLY A 155 13.87 -27.95 -13.05
N GLU A 156 15.13 -27.78 -12.64
CA GLU A 156 15.47 -27.23 -11.30
C GLU A 156 15.04 -25.76 -11.13
N THR A 157 15.02 -24.98 -12.21
CA THR A 157 14.63 -23.56 -12.17
C THR A 157 13.15 -23.38 -11.83
N PHE A 158 12.34 -24.42 -12.03
CA PHE A 158 10.91 -24.41 -11.72
C PHE A 158 10.61 -24.94 -10.31
N TYR A 159 11.62 -25.34 -9.52
CA TYR A 159 11.41 -25.84 -8.17
C TYR A 159 11.28 -24.68 -7.18
N ASP A 160 10.08 -24.52 -6.59
CA ASP A 160 9.74 -23.39 -5.74
C ASP A 160 10.13 -23.58 -4.26
N ARG A 161 10.03 -22.51 -3.47
CA ARG A 161 10.24 -22.52 -2.01
C ARG A 161 9.28 -23.50 -1.29
N LYS A 162 8.16 -23.85 -1.91
CA LYS A 162 7.15 -24.78 -1.37
C LYS A 162 7.45 -26.24 -1.76
N SER A 163 8.65 -26.52 -2.29
CA SER A 163 9.10 -27.86 -2.68
C SER A 163 8.22 -28.50 -3.77
N ARG A 164 7.76 -27.70 -4.73
CA ARG A 164 6.96 -28.15 -5.88
C ARG A 164 7.51 -27.54 -7.16
N TYR A 165 7.27 -28.21 -8.28
CA TYR A 165 7.53 -27.60 -9.58
C TYR A 165 6.38 -26.66 -9.93
N SER A 166 6.67 -25.40 -10.26
CA SER A 166 5.65 -24.41 -10.57
C SER A 166 6.16 -23.30 -11.50
N LEU A 167 5.26 -22.73 -12.29
CA LEU A 167 5.52 -21.56 -13.12
C LEU A 167 5.11 -20.30 -12.36
N ASN A 168 6.04 -19.35 -12.23
CA ASN A 168 5.67 -18.00 -11.82
C ASN A 168 5.00 -17.31 -13.01
N CYS A 169 3.83 -16.71 -12.77
CA CYS A 169 3.08 -15.88 -13.71
C CYS A 169 3.67 -14.47 -13.73
#